data_AF-A0A183P7G0-F1
#
_entry.id   AF-A0A183P7G0-F1
#
_cell.length_a   1.000
_cell.length_b   1.000
_cell.length_c   1.000
_cell.angle_alpha   90.00
_cell.angle_beta   90.00
_cell.angle_gamma   90.00
#
_symmetry.space_group_name_H-M   'P 1'
#
loop_
_entity.id
_entity.type
_entity.pdbx_description
1 polymer ?
#
loop_
_entity_poly.entity_id
_entity_poly.type
_entity_poly.pdbx_seq_one_letter_code
_entity_poly.pdbx_strand_id
1 'polypeptide(L)'
;MSHSPESAIVHENIANGGTELEKKLLNLKPPFNDIDDVYLSSNFNELDRSSHVSVVMSERVQCIASGIYKEFETMIEAYGLPVVERLMPLIISLLENLDDLYKDQSAYHAEVRQLREENEHIYDQLTAEKAARKQSEMRLLNAEDAFDEERKVNEAKNESLSTSCRQTELRLQLAKDQGLFFSFISYTYILSHSIYIFLIIINNHIEVIFKQ
;
A
#
# COMPACT_ATOMS: atom_id res chain seq x y z
N MET A 1 -8.97 18.55 -47.08
CA MET A 1 -8.88 17.08 -47.08
C MET A 1 -7.75 16.69 -46.14
N SER A 2 -8.10 16.24 -44.93
CA SER A 2 -7.19 15.48 -44.07
C SER A 2 -8.05 14.74 -43.07
N HIS A 3 -8.65 13.65 -43.53
CA HIS A 3 -9.12 12.58 -42.67
C HIS A 3 -7.89 11.84 -42.15
N SER A 4 -7.81 11.65 -40.83
CA SER A 4 -7.29 10.42 -40.26
C SER A 4 -8.07 10.12 -38.96
N PRO A 5 -8.48 8.88 -38.69
CA PRO A 5 -9.47 8.57 -37.67
C PRO A 5 -8.86 8.07 -36.35
N GLU A 6 -9.67 8.26 -35.31
CA GLU A 6 -9.75 7.56 -34.02
C GLU A 6 -8.81 6.36 -33.81
N SER A 7 -7.87 6.49 -32.88
CA SER A 7 -7.33 5.34 -32.16
C SER A 7 -8.25 5.02 -30.99
N ALA A 8 -9.17 4.09 -31.20
CA ALA A 8 -9.96 3.47 -30.16
C ALA A 8 -9.03 2.79 -29.15
N ILE A 9 -8.92 3.36 -27.95
CA ILE A 9 -8.29 2.70 -26.82
C ILE A 9 -9.32 1.73 -26.28
N VAL A 10 -9.16 0.46 -26.67
CA VAL A 10 -9.93 -0.66 -26.15
C VAL A 10 -9.69 -0.70 -24.63
N HIS A 11 -10.78 -0.53 -23.87
CA HIS A 11 -10.82 -0.84 -22.44
C HIS A 11 -10.51 -2.33 -22.25
N GLU A 12 -9.24 -2.64 -22.00
CA GLU A 12 -8.87 -3.93 -21.46
C GLU A 12 -9.23 -3.92 -19.98
N ASN A 13 -10.36 -4.55 -19.65
CA ASN A 13 -10.75 -4.85 -18.29
C ASN A 13 -9.62 -5.63 -17.60
N ILE A 14 -8.82 -4.95 -16.77
CA ILE A 14 -7.90 -5.59 -15.82
C ILE A 14 -8.75 -6.14 -14.67
N ALA A 15 -9.55 -7.15 -14.98
CA ALA A 15 -10.20 -7.99 -14.02
C ALA A 15 -9.21 -9.07 -13.56
N ASN A 16 -8.94 -9.11 -12.26
CA ASN A 16 -8.49 -10.32 -11.56
C ASN A 16 -7.16 -10.95 -12.03
N GLY A 17 -6.09 -10.15 -12.03
CA GLY A 17 -4.72 -10.64 -12.22
C GLY A 17 -3.94 -10.85 -10.92
N GLY A 18 -4.58 -11.27 -9.82
CA GLY A 18 -3.84 -11.81 -8.67
C GLY A 18 -3.17 -13.10 -9.14
N THR A 19 -1.88 -13.01 -9.46
CA THR A 19 -1.16 -14.04 -10.21
C THR A 19 -1.43 -15.44 -9.65
N GLU A 20 -1.57 -16.44 -10.51
CA GLU A 20 -1.62 -17.86 -10.13
C GLU A 20 -0.50 -18.22 -9.11
N LEU A 21 0.61 -17.49 -9.17
CA LEU A 21 1.74 -17.53 -8.24
C LEU A 21 1.40 -16.99 -6.84
N GLU A 22 0.67 -15.87 -6.72
CA GLU A 22 0.19 -15.34 -5.43
C GLU A 22 -0.78 -16.32 -4.76
N LYS A 23 -1.69 -16.94 -5.52
CA LYS A 23 -2.58 -17.99 -5.00
C LYS A 23 -1.81 -19.25 -4.60
N LYS A 24 -0.74 -19.61 -5.32
CA LYS A 24 0.15 -20.72 -4.94
C LYS A 24 0.98 -20.39 -3.70
N LEU A 25 1.43 -19.14 -3.54
CA LEU A 25 2.17 -18.64 -2.37
C LEU A 25 1.31 -18.57 -1.09
N LEU A 26 0.02 -18.23 -1.22
CA LEU A 26 -0.93 -18.23 -0.09
C LEU A 26 -1.41 -19.64 0.30
N ASN A 27 -1.38 -20.60 -0.64
CA ASN A 27 -1.77 -21.99 -0.42
C ASN A 27 -0.60 -22.94 -0.14
N LEU A 28 0.62 -22.42 0.06
CA LEU A 28 1.72 -23.21 0.59
C LEU A 28 1.45 -23.47 2.06
N LYS A 29 0.77 -24.59 2.35
CA LYS A 29 0.79 -25.21 3.67
C LYS A 29 2.27 -25.26 4.12
N PRO A 30 2.62 -24.76 5.32
CA PRO A 30 3.99 -24.80 5.79
C PRO A 30 4.51 -26.24 5.66
N PRO A 31 5.66 -26.47 5.00
CA PRO A 31 6.10 -27.80 4.56
C PRO A 31 6.49 -28.74 5.71
N PHE A 32 6.30 -28.32 6.96
CA PHE A 32 6.77 -29.04 8.14
C PHE A 32 5.70 -29.28 9.20
N ASN A 33 4.44 -28.89 8.96
CA ASN A 33 3.35 -29.10 9.93
C ASN A 33 3.00 -30.57 10.21
N ASP A 34 3.55 -31.52 9.45
CA ASP A 34 3.21 -32.94 9.59
C ASP A 34 4.23 -33.73 10.44
N ILE A 35 5.24 -33.08 11.03
CA ILE A 35 6.25 -33.73 11.91
C ILE A 35 5.90 -33.62 13.41
N ASP A 36 5.00 -32.72 13.78
CA ASP A 36 4.80 -32.32 15.18
C ASP A 36 3.91 -33.28 16.01
N ASP A 37 3.22 -34.24 15.40
CA ASP A 37 2.28 -35.11 16.14
C ASP A 37 2.91 -36.39 16.75
N VAL A 38 4.14 -36.76 16.38
CA VAL A 38 4.75 -38.03 16.83
C VAL A 38 5.74 -37.84 17.99
N TYR A 39 6.25 -36.63 18.21
CA TYR A 39 7.32 -36.39 19.19
C TYR A 39 6.92 -35.53 20.40
N LEU A 40 5.74 -34.90 20.41
CA LEU A 40 5.31 -34.01 21.50
C LEU A 40 4.45 -34.66 22.59
N SER A 41 4.04 -35.93 22.46
CA SER A 41 3.12 -36.55 23.45
C SER A 41 3.79 -37.13 24.69
N SER A 42 5.12 -37.16 24.77
CA SER A 42 5.83 -37.91 25.81
C SER A 42 6.86 -37.01 26.51
N ASN A 43 6.38 -36.07 27.33
CA ASN A 43 6.98 -35.65 28.61
C ASN A 43 6.40 -34.32 29.10
N PHE A 44 5.10 -34.30 29.39
CA PHE A 44 4.54 -33.35 30.35
C PHE A 44 4.41 -34.09 31.69
N ASN A 45 5.42 -33.97 32.53
CA ASN A 45 5.30 -34.08 33.98
C ASN A 45 6.45 -33.28 34.61
N GLU A 46 6.19 -32.00 34.75
CA GLU A 46 6.89 -31.11 35.66
C GLU A 46 6.32 -31.35 37.06
N LEU A 47 7.17 -31.65 38.06
CA LEU A 47 7.13 -31.04 39.40
C LEU A 47 8.25 -31.56 40.33
N ASP A 48 9.10 -30.61 40.74
CA ASP A 48 9.65 -30.38 42.09
C ASP A 48 10.30 -31.53 42.90
N ARG A 49 11.64 -31.51 43.02
CA ARG A 49 12.33 -31.65 44.33
C ARG A 49 13.84 -31.28 44.30
N SER A 50 14.17 -30.20 44.99
CA SER A 50 15.37 -29.94 45.83
C SER A 50 16.75 -30.52 45.43
N SER A 51 17.67 -29.58 45.15
CA SER A 51 19.08 -29.55 45.59
C SER A 51 19.97 -30.78 45.35
N HIS A 52 20.71 -30.79 44.24
CA HIS A 52 22.16 -31.00 44.24
C HIS A 52 22.73 -30.48 42.91
N VAL A 53 23.80 -29.70 42.97
CA VAL A 53 24.55 -29.31 41.76
C VAL A 53 25.29 -30.56 41.28
N SER A 54 24.65 -31.34 40.42
CA SER A 54 25.32 -32.19 39.45
C SER A 54 24.90 -31.67 38.09
N VAL A 55 25.87 -31.35 37.23
CA VAL A 55 25.64 -31.09 35.80
C VAL A 55 24.65 -32.14 35.32
N VAL A 56 23.41 -31.70 35.06
CA VAL A 56 22.28 -32.61 34.91
C VAL A 56 22.46 -33.31 33.58
N MET A 57 22.92 -34.56 33.62
CA MET A 57 22.95 -35.42 32.45
C MET A 57 21.51 -35.56 31.93
N SER A 58 21.34 -35.58 30.61
CA SER A 58 20.06 -35.86 29.97
C SER A 58 19.43 -37.11 30.59
N GLU A 59 18.12 -37.06 30.87
CA GLU A 59 17.35 -38.16 31.47
C GLU A 59 17.55 -39.49 30.72
N ARG A 60 17.75 -39.40 29.40
CA ARG A 60 18.11 -40.54 28.54
C ARG A 60 19.50 -41.09 28.83
N VAL A 61 20.50 -40.22 28.98
CA VAL A 61 21.89 -40.61 29.31
C VAL A 61 21.95 -41.19 30.72
N GLN A 62 21.18 -40.65 31.66
CA GLN A 62 21.09 -41.18 33.02
C GLN A 62 20.48 -42.60 33.05
N CYS A 63 19.43 -42.86 32.27
CA CYS A 63 18.86 -44.20 32.12
C CYS A 63 19.87 -45.19 31.55
N ILE A 64 20.60 -44.79 30.49
CA ILE A 64 21.62 -45.63 29.84
C ILE A 64 22.77 -45.90 30.82
N ALA A 65 23.26 -44.88 31.51
CA ALA A 65 24.30 -45.00 32.52
C ALA A 65 23.90 -45.98 33.63
N SER A 66 22.67 -45.85 34.17
CA SER A 66 22.16 -46.76 35.19
C SER A 66 22.11 -48.21 34.72
N GLY A 67 21.75 -48.46 33.45
CA GLY A 67 21.77 -49.80 32.86
C GLY A 67 23.20 -50.36 32.76
N ILE A 68 24.14 -49.54 32.27
CA ILE A 68 25.54 -49.95 32.12
C ILE A 68 26.20 -50.23 33.48
N TYR A 69 25.96 -49.39 34.49
CA TYR A 69 26.54 -49.59 35.82
C TYR A 69 26.01 -50.85 36.52
N LYS A 70 24.73 -51.19 36.37
CA LYS A 70 24.16 -52.46 36.88
C LYS A 70 24.81 -53.70 36.25
N GLU A 71 25.10 -53.62 34.95
CA GLU A 71 25.74 -54.72 34.25
C GLU A 71 27.21 -54.87 34.63
N PHE A 72 27.89 -53.76 34.90
CA PHE A 72 29.23 -53.76 35.48
C PHE A 72 29.26 -54.35 36.90
N GLU A 73 28.27 -54.06 37.73
CA GLU A 73 28.16 -54.67 39.06
C GLU A 73 28.06 -56.21 38.95
N THR A 74 27.18 -56.70 38.08
CA THR A 74 27.04 -58.14 37.78
C THR A 74 28.34 -58.76 37.24
N MET A 75 29.08 -58.05 36.40
CA MET A 75 30.35 -58.51 35.84
C MET A 75 31.47 -58.55 36.89
N ILE A 76 31.49 -57.60 37.83
CA ILE A 76 32.44 -57.57 38.95
C ILE A 76 32.16 -58.74 39.90
N GLU A 77 30.90 -59.06 40.16
CA GLU A 77 30.52 -60.21 40.99
C GLU A 77 30.97 -61.55 40.38
N ALA A 78 30.84 -61.70 39.05
CA ALA A 78 31.18 -62.94 38.36
C ALA A 78 32.68 -63.11 38.03
N TYR A 79 33.38 -62.02 37.70
CA TYR A 79 34.74 -62.07 37.13
C TYR A 79 35.77 -61.18 37.85
N GLY A 80 35.35 -60.37 38.82
CA GLY A 80 36.20 -59.47 39.61
C GLY A 80 36.43 -58.09 38.98
N LEU A 81 36.85 -57.14 39.81
CA LEU A 81 37.08 -55.73 39.48
C LEU A 81 38.04 -55.46 38.29
N PRO A 82 39.15 -56.21 38.08
CA PRO A 82 40.14 -55.88 37.05
C PRO A 82 39.61 -55.92 35.60
N VAL A 83 38.46 -56.59 35.39
CA VAL A 83 37.83 -56.71 34.07
C VAL A 83 37.24 -55.38 33.61
N VAL A 84 36.77 -54.55 34.55
CA VAL A 84 36.03 -53.31 34.25
C VAL A 84 36.90 -52.06 34.39
N GLU A 85 38.03 -52.16 35.09
CA GLU A 85 38.90 -51.04 35.46
C GLU A 85 39.40 -50.21 34.26
N ARG A 86 39.74 -50.88 33.14
CA ARG A 86 40.14 -50.19 31.89
C ARG A 86 38.96 -49.73 31.03
N LEU A 87 37.79 -50.33 31.21
CA LEU A 87 36.60 -50.05 30.41
C LEU A 87 35.80 -48.87 30.97
N MET A 88 35.80 -48.69 32.29
CA MET A 88 35.09 -47.64 33.00
C MET A 88 35.40 -46.21 32.48
N PRO A 89 36.66 -45.79 32.29
CA PRO A 89 36.95 -44.45 31.76
C PRO A 89 36.46 -44.25 30.31
N LEU A 90 36.44 -45.32 29.49
CA LEU A 90 35.92 -45.24 28.12
C LEU A 90 34.40 -45.04 28.11
N ILE A 91 33.68 -45.73 28.99
CA ILE A 91 32.23 -45.57 29.14
C ILE A 91 31.88 -44.20 29.70
N ILE A 92 32.63 -43.71 30.69
CA ILE A 92 32.41 -42.36 31.23
C ILE A 92 32.57 -41.33 30.11
N SER A 93 33.68 -41.40 29.36
CA SER A 93 33.90 -40.50 28.22
C SER A 93 32.82 -40.63 27.14
N LEU A 94 32.33 -41.84 26.86
CA LEU A 94 31.23 -42.06 25.93
C LEU A 94 29.92 -41.42 26.43
N LEU A 95 29.60 -41.56 27.72
CA LEU A 95 28.40 -40.98 28.31
C LEU A 95 28.47 -39.45 28.38
N GLU A 96 29.63 -38.88 28.65
CA GLU A 96 29.88 -37.43 28.59
C GLU A 96 29.68 -36.90 27.17
N ASN A 97 30.29 -37.54 26.16
CA ASN A 97 30.12 -37.15 24.77
C ASN A 97 28.66 -37.28 24.29
N LEU A 98 27.94 -38.31 24.75
CA LEU A 98 26.53 -38.49 24.44
C LEU A 98 25.66 -37.41 25.10
N ASP A 99 25.99 -37.01 26.32
CA ASP A 99 25.30 -35.94 27.04
C ASP A 99 25.49 -34.59 26.34
N ASP A 100 26.70 -34.28 25.92
CA ASP A 100 27.01 -33.07 25.16
C ASP A 100 26.30 -33.07 23.79
N LEU A 101 26.26 -34.21 23.10
CA LEU A 101 25.50 -34.36 21.86
C LEU A 101 24.00 -34.08 22.06
N TYR A 102 23.40 -34.55 23.17
CA TYR A 102 22.00 -34.27 23.46
C TYR A 102 21.74 -32.80 23.81
N LYS A 103 22.67 -32.13 24.51
CA LYS A 103 22.59 -30.69 24.78
C LYS A 103 22.66 -29.89 23.49
N ASP A 104 23.62 -30.19 22.63
CA ASP A 104 23.79 -29.53 21.33
C ASP A 104 22.55 -29.75 20.45
N GLN A 105 22.03 -30.97 20.42
CA GLN A 105 20.80 -31.28 19.69
C GLN A 105 19.60 -30.47 20.23
N SER A 106 19.45 -30.38 21.55
CA SER A 106 18.37 -29.59 22.16
C SER A 106 18.50 -28.09 21.85
N ALA A 107 19.72 -27.56 21.92
CA ALA A 107 20.00 -26.16 21.58
C ALA A 107 19.68 -25.88 20.10
N TYR A 108 20.11 -26.76 19.21
CA TYR A 108 19.80 -26.66 17.78
C TYR A 108 18.29 -26.69 17.50
N HIS A 109 17.55 -27.59 18.15
CA HIS A 109 16.09 -27.63 18.01
C HIS A 109 15.42 -26.35 18.54
N ALA A 110 15.93 -25.76 19.61
CA ALA A 110 15.42 -24.49 20.13
C ALA A 110 15.69 -23.33 19.14
N GLU A 111 16.89 -23.25 18.57
CA GLU A 111 17.23 -22.25 17.55
C GLU A 111 16.37 -22.39 16.30
N VAL A 112 16.18 -23.61 15.79
CA VAL A 112 15.30 -23.86 14.63
C VAL A 112 13.86 -23.44 14.93
N ARG A 113 13.35 -23.71 16.14
CA ARG A 113 12.01 -23.27 16.55
C ARG A 113 11.93 -21.74 16.55
N GLN A 114 12.89 -21.06 17.16
CA GLN A 114 12.92 -19.60 17.19
C GLN A 114 12.96 -19.01 15.78
N LEU A 115 13.82 -19.52 14.89
CA LEU A 115 13.91 -19.04 13.51
C LEU A 115 12.62 -19.27 12.72
N ARG A 116 11.87 -20.35 13.01
CA ARG A 116 10.56 -20.60 12.41
C ARG A 116 9.52 -19.59 12.90
N GLU A 117 9.46 -19.35 14.20
CA GLU A 117 8.56 -18.36 14.81
C GLU A 117 8.84 -16.95 14.29
N GLU A 118 10.12 -16.56 14.17
CA GLU A 118 10.52 -15.27 13.60
C GLU A 118 10.11 -15.13 12.13
N ASN A 119 10.29 -16.18 11.33
CA ASN A 119 9.87 -16.17 9.92
C ASN A 119 8.35 -16.07 9.76
N GLU A 120 7.59 -16.78 10.59
CA GLU A 120 6.12 -16.68 10.62
C GLU A 120 5.69 -15.26 10.95
N HIS A 121 6.30 -14.66 11.98
CA HIS A 121 6.00 -13.29 12.35
C HIS A 121 6.31 -12.28 11.23
N ILE A 122 7.45 -12.43 10.54
CA ILE A 122 7.81 -11.59 9.39
C ILE A 122 6.81 -11.78 8.24
N TYR A 123 6.37 -13.00 8.00
CA TYR A 123 5.38 -13.30 6.95
C TYR A 123 4.03 -12.63 7.23
N ASP A 124 3.55 -12.68 8.47
CA ASP A 124 2.31 -12.04 8.88
C ASP A 124 2.39 -10.51 8.73
N GLN A 125 3.50 -9.91 9.17
CA GLN A 125 3.74 -8.47 8.99
C GLN A 125 3.74 -8.09 7.50
N LEU A 126 4.44 -8.85 6.66
CA LEU A 126 4.48 -8.62 5.23
C LEU A 126 3.07 -8.70 4.60
N THR A 127 2.26 -9.64 5.05
CA THR A 127 0.90 -9.83 4.56
C THR A 127 -0.01 -8.66 4.96
N ALA A 128 0.09 -8.21 6.22
CA ALA A 128 -0.63 -7.04 6.70
C ALA A 128 -0.22 -5.77 5.95
N GLU A 129 1.08 -5.55 5.72
CA GLU A 129 1.60 -4.39 5.00
C GLU A 129 1.14 -4.37 3.54
N LYS A 130 1.18 -5.53 2.86
CA LYS A 130 0.64 -5.66 1.50
C LYS A 130 -0.85 -5.31 1.45
N ALA A 131 -1.65 -5.72 2.44
CA ALA A 131 -3.06 -5.38 2.52
C ALA A 131 -3.27 -3.88 2.76
N ALA A 132 -2.50 -3.27 3.68
CA ALA A 132 -2.55 -1.84 3.97
C ALA A 132 -2.18 -1.01 2.74
N ARG A 133 -1.16 -1.42 1.98
CA ARG A 133 -0.76 -0.77 0.73
C ARG A 133 -1.86 -0.82 -0.32
N LYS A 134 -2.44 -2.00 -0.58
CA LYS A 134 -3.58 -2.14 -1.51
C LYS A 134 -4.75 -1.24 -1.12
N GLN A 135 -5.04 -1.15 0.18
CA GLN A 135 -6.09 -0.26 0.69
C GLN A 135 -5.75 1.21 0.45
N SER A 136 -4.51 1.63 0.66
CA SER A 136 -4.05 2.99 0.40
C SER A 136 -4.12 3.35 -1.09
N GLU A 137 -3.68 2.45 -1.97
CA GLU A 137 -3.73 2.63 -3.42
C GLU A 137 -5.18 2.78 -3.90
N MET A 138 -6.11 1.98 -3.37
CA MET A 138 -7.54 2.11 -3.67
C MET A 138 -8.12 3.46 -3.20
N ARG A 139 -7.73 3.93 -2.01
CA ARG A 139 -8.17 5.25 -1.51
C ARG A 139 -7.65 6.38 -2.39
N LEU A 140 -6.40 6.28 -2.85
CA LEU A 140 -5.79 7.28 -3.74
C LEU A 140 -6.53 7.33 -5.07
N LEU A 141 -6.79 6.17 -5.68
CA LEU A 141 -7.53 6.08 -6.94
C LEU A 141 -8.91 6.73 -6.82
N ASN A 142 -9.67 6.40 -5.77
CA ASN A 142 -10.99 7.00 -5.53
C ASN A 142 -10.92 8.52 -5.32
N ALA A 143 -9.83 9.02 -4.71
CA ALA A 143 -9.62 10.44 -4.53
C ALA A 143 -9.28 11.12 -5.87
N GLU A 144 -8.43 10.53 -6.70
CA GLU A 144 -8.11 11.01 -8.05
C GLU A 144 -9.38 11.10 -8.91
N ASP A 145 -10.21 10.04 -8.92
CA ASP A 145 -11.48 10.03 -9.65
C ASP A 145 -12.42 11.16 -9.19
N ALA A 146 -12.51 11.39 -7.88
CA ALA A 146 -13.33 12.47 -7.32
C ALA A 146 -12.79 13.86 -7.71
N PHE A 147 -11.48 14.06 -7.66
CA PHE A 147 -10.84 15.31 -8.07
C PHE A 147 -11.02 15.57 -9.57
N ASP A 148 -10.91 14.56 -10.41
CA ASP A 148 -11.11 14.68 -11.84
C ASP A 148 -12.54 15.06 -12.19
N GLU A 149 -13.52 14.50 -11.48
CA GLU A 149 -14.92 14.87 -11.66
C GLU A 149 -15.19 16.32 -11.22
N GLU A 150 -14.65 16.73 -10.07
CA GLU A 150 -14.76 18.11 -9.61
C GLU A 150 -14.09 19.09 -10.59
N ARG A 151 -12.93 18.72 -11.13
CA ARG A 151 -12.23 19.52 -12.16
C ARG A 151 -13.10 19.69 -13.39
N LYS A 152 -13.69 18.62 -13.93
CA LYS A 152 -14.59 18.70 -15.10
C LYS A 152 -15.78 19.62 -14.84
N VAL A 153 -16.40 19.51 -13.66
CA VAL A 153 -17.52 20.38 -13.26
C VAL A 153 -17.08 21.85 -13.20
N ASN A 154 -15.91 22.12 -12.62
CA ASN A 154 -15.36 23.47 -12.53
C ASN A 154 -14.98 24.04 -13.90
N GLU A 155 -14.39 23.24 -14.79
CA GLU A 155 -14.08 23.62 -16.17
C GLU A 155 -15.36 23.97 -16.93
N ALA A 156 -16.39 23.12 -16.89
CA ALA A 156 -17.68 23.40 -17.52
C ALA A 156 -18.33 24.69 -16.98
N LYS A 157 -18.23 24.93 -15.66
CA LYS A 157 -18.70 26.17 -15.04
C LYS A 157 -17.91 27.38 -15.52
N ASN A 158 -16.59 27.26 -15.65
CA ASN A 158 -15.73 28.33 -16.14
C ASN A 158 -16.04 28.66 -17.61
N GLU A 159 -16.25 27.66 -18.46
CA GLU A 159 -16.69 27.85 -19.84
C GLU A 159 -18.04 28.56 -19.92
N SER A 160 -19.01 28.16 -19.08
CA SER A 160 -20.31 28.83 -18.98
C SER A 160 -20.18 30.29 -18.55
N LEU A 161 -19.34 30.59 -17.55
CA LEU A 161 -19.09 31.95 -17.10
C LEU A 161 -18.38 32.79 -18.17
N SER A 162 -17.40 32.21 -18.86
CA SER A 162 -16.65 32.85 -19.94
C SER A 162 -17.57 33.23 -21.11
N THR A 163 -18.43 32.31 -21.55
CA THR A 163 -19.42 32.58 -22.60
C THR A 163 -20.43 33.64 -22.18
N SER A 164 -20.94 33.58 -20.94
CA SER A 164 -21.84 34.60 -20.38
C SER A 164 -21.18 35.99 -20.35
N CYS A 165 -19.94 36.08 -19.86
CA CYS A 165 -19.16 37.31 -19.81
C CYS A 165 -18.99 37.91 -21.21
N ARG A 166 -18.52 37.12 -22.18
CA ARG A 166 -18.39 37.54 -23.59
C ARG A 166 -19.71 38.03 -24.17
N GLN A 167 -20.82 37.36 -23.85
CA GLN A 167 -22.14 37.77 -24.33
C GLN A 167 -22.56 39.12 -23.71
N THR A 168 -22.29 39.35 -22.43
CA THR A 168 -22.57 40.64 -21.77
C THR A 168 -21.69 41.76 -22.31
N GLU A 169 -20.43 41.48 -22.65
CA GLU A 169 -19.52 42.44 -23.27
C GLU A 169 -20.01 42.87 -24.66
N LEU A 170 -20.44 41.91 -25.49
CA LEU A 170 -21.04 42.20 -26.79
C LEU A 170 -22.32 43.06 -26.67
N ARG A 171 -23.20 42.74 -25.72
CA ARG A 171 -24.40 43.56 -25.46
C ARG A 171 -24.03 44.98 -25.03
N LEU A 172 -23.01 45.14 -24.19
CA LEU A 172 -22.51 46.44 -23.77
C LEU A 172 -21.95 47.23 -24.96
N GLN A 173 -21.17 46.59 -25.83
CA GLN A 173 -20.64 47.25 -27.03
C GLN A 173 -21.76 47.71 -27.97
N LEU A 174 -22.75 46.85 -28.22
CA LEU A 174 -23.92 47.20 -29.02
C LEU A 174 -24.71 48.38 -28.40
N ALA A 175 -24.89 48.39 -27.07
CA ALA A 175 -25.57 49.49 -26.38
C ALA A 175 -24.79 50.81 -26.46
N LYS A 176 -23.44 50.76 -26.37
CA LYS A 176 -22.57 51.92 -26.57
C LYS A 176 -22.70 52.48 -27.99
N ASP A 177 -22.62 51.60 -28.99
CA ASP A 177 -22.70 51.98 -30.41
C ASP A 177 -24.07 52.60 -30.73
N GLN A 178 -25.16 52.02 -30.20
CA GLN A 178 -26.51 52.59 -30.30
C GLN A 178 -26.58 53.99 -29.67
N GLY A 179 -26.02 54.18 -28.47
CA GLY A 179 -25.97 55.48 -27.81
C GLY A 179 -25.25 56.56 -28.62
N LEU A 180 -24.11 56.21 -29.24
CA LEU A 180 -23.39 57.10 -30.15
C LEU A 180 -24.21 57.46 -31.40
N PHE A 181 -24.91 56.49 -31.97
CA PHE A 181 -25.78 56.71 -33.13
C PHE A 181 -26.93 57.69 -32.83
N PHE A 182 -27.59 57.55 -31.68
CA PHE A 182 -28.63 58.49 -31.25
C PHE A 182 -28.08 59.90 -31.04
N SER A 183 -26.90 60.03 -30.44
CA SER A 183 -26.23 61.32 -30.27
C SER A 183 -25.91 61.98 -31.61
N PHE A 184 -25.38 61.22 -32.57
CA PHE A 184 -25.07 61.71 -33.91
C PHE A 184 -26.32 62.17 -34.67
N ILE A 185 -27.41 61.40 -34.66
CA ILE A 185 -28.68 61.80 -35.28
C ILE A 185 -29.21 63.08 -34.64
N SER A 186 -29.21 63.16 -33.31
CA SER A 186 -29.68 64.36 -32.61
C SER A 186 -28.85 65.58 -32.98
N TYR A 187 -27.52 65.45 -33.00
CA TYR A 187 -26.61 66.53 -33.38
C TYR A 187 -26.83 67.02 -34.81
N THR A 188 -26.92 66.10 -35.78
CA THR A 188 -27.16 66.45 -37.19
C THR A 188 -28.52 67.11 -37.40
N TYR A 189 -29.54 66.65 -36.68
CA TYR A 189 -30.88 67.26 -36.70
C TYR A 189 -30.84 68.71 -36.19
N ILE A 190 -30.21 68.95 -35.04
CA ILE A 190 -30.04 70.29 -34.45
C ILE A 190 -29.26 71.21 -35.40
N LEU A 191 -28.16 70.71 -35.97
CA LEU A 191 -27.31 71.49 -36.89
C LEU A 191 -28.07 71.88 -38.17
N SER A 192 -28.78 70.94 -38.78
CA SER A 192 -29.62 71.20 -39.96
C SER A 192 -30.68 72.26 -39.68
N HIS A 193 -31.34 72.16 -38.51
CA HIS A 193 -32.36 73.12 -38.10
C HIS A 193 -31.77 74.52 -37.87
N SER A 194 -30.57 74.62 -37.29
CA SER A 194 -29.86 75.88 -37.11
C SER A 194 -29.46 76.52 -38.44
N ILE A 195 -28.96 75.73 -39.41
CA ILE A 195 -28.61 76.20 -40.76
C ILE A 195 -29.85 76.72 -41.49
N TYR A 196 -30.96 75.99 -41.42
CA TYR A 196 -32.22 76.38 -42.06
C TYR A 196 -32.74 77.73 -41.54
N ILE A 197 -32.72 77.94 -40.22
CA ILE A 197 -33.10 79.21 -39.59
C ILE A 197 -32.19 80.35 -40.09
N PHE A 198 -30.87 80.12 -40.14
CA PHE A 198 -29.91 81.11 -40.63
C PHE A 198 -30.16 81.50 -42.09
N LEU A 199 -30.44 80.53 -42.97
CA LEU A 199 -30.79 80.78 -44.37
C LEU A 199 -32.08 81.60 -44.52
N ILE A 200 -33.10 81.34 -43.68
CA ILE A 200 -34.33 82.14 -43.66
C ILE A 200 -34.04 83.60 -43.28
N ILE A 201 -33.20 83.82 -42.26
CA ILE A 201 -32.82 85.17 -41.82
C ILE A 201 -32.10 85.92 -42.94
N ILE A 202 -31.14 85.27 -43.62
CA ILE A 202 -30.42 85.87 -44.75
C ILE A 202 -31.37 86.19 -45.91
N ASN A 203 -32.23 85.25 -46.31
CA ASN A 203 -33.17 85.48 -47.42
C ASN A 203 -34.13 86.64 -47.12
N ASN A 204 -34.66 86.72 -45.90
CA ASN A 204 -35.47 87.88 -45.49
C ASN A 204 -34.68 89.19 -45.57
N HIS A 205 -33.43 89.21 -45.11
CA HIS A 205 -32.58 90.40 -45.16
C HIS A 205 -32.28 90.83 -46.61
N ILE A 206 -32.05 89.88 -47.52
CA ILE A 206 -31.85 90.15 -48.94
C ILE A 206 -33.13 90.70 -49.58
N GLU A 207 -34.29 90.14 -49.27
CA GLU A 207 -35.58 90.59 -49.82
C GLU A 207 -35.91 92.03 -49.38
N VAL A 208 -35.57 92.40 -48.14
CA VAL A 208 -35.70 93.77 -47.63
C VAL A 208 -34.79 94.74 -48.39
N ILE A 209 -33.56 94.35 -48.70
CA ILE A 209 -32.61 95.19 -49.45
C ILE A 209 -33.06 95.40 -50.90
N PHE A 210 -33.64 94.40 -51.56
CA PHE A 210 -33.98 94.46 -52.99
C PHE A 210 -35.36 95.09 -53.28
N LYS A 211 -36.22 95.28 -52.26
CA LYS A 211 -37.52 95.96 -52.36
C LYS A 211 -37.45 97.49 -52.15
N GLN A 212 -36.26 98.05 -52.09
CA GLN A 212 -35.97 99.47 -51.81
C GLN A 212 -35.28 100.13 -53.01
#